data_AF-A0A1J4VK56-F1
#
_entry.id   AF-A0A1J4VK56-F1
#
_cell.length_a   1.000
_cell.length_b   1.000
_cell.length_c   1.000
_cell.angle_alpha   90.00
_cell.angle_beta   90.00
_cell.angle_gamma   90.00
#
_symmetry.space_group_name_H-M   'P 1'
#
loop_
_entity.id
_entity.type
_entity.pdbx_description
1 polymer ?
#
loop_
_entity_poly.entity_id
_entity_poly.type
_entity_poly.pdbx_seq_one_letter_code
_entity_poly.pdbx_strand_id
1 'polypeptide(L)'
;MAQLFPRSSNQWVRRSLVAAAILGIGFVTVVAMWFRSPYSTWVHIARAQNVPFSHKHHADELGIDCRFCHTSAEKSAYAGIPSTETCMKCHSVIWKDSTMLEPVRESSRTGKPMVWKRVHDLPDHVYFDHSIHLNKGIACVSCHGQVDQMPLVSKSKSLRMEWCLECHRNPEKNLRPSEEVFNPNWKTPDDLKELQKVLAKKYHVQSVTHCNACHR
;
A
#
# COMPACT_ATOMS: atom_id res chain seq x y z
N MET A 1 70.10 5.39 -0.16
CA MET A 1 68.82 5.47 -0.90
C MET A 1 68.15 6.79 -0.56
N ALA A 2 67.75 7.59 -1.55
CA ALA A 2 67.05 8.86 -1.31
C ALA A 2 65.63 8.59 -0.80
N GLN A 3 65.20 9.30 0.23
CA GLN A 3 63.84 9.18 0.77
C GLN A 3 62.85 9.79 -0.24
N LEU A 4 62.12 8.93 -0.95
CA LEU A 4 61.19 9.32 -2.01
C LEU A 4 59.95 10.07 -1.49
N PHE A 5 59.53 9.86 -0.23
CA PHE A 5 58.37 10.51 0.38
C PHE A 5 58.70 11.18 1.72
N PRO A 6 58.35 12.47 1.92
CA PRO A 6 58.55 13.14 3.20
C PRO A 6 57.68 12.53 4.30
N ARG A 7 58.07 12.70 5.58
CA ARG A 7 57.32 12.17 6.74
C ARG A 7 55.87 12.67 6.82
N SER A 8 55.58 13.83 6.24
CA SER A 8 54.22 14.39 6.12
C SER A 8 53.29 13.55 5.23
N SER A 9 53.84 12.77 4.29
CA SER A 9 53.05 11.90 3.41
C SER A 9 52.23 10.87 4.20
N ASN A 10 52.74 10.34 5.32
CA ASN A 10 51.98 9.43 6.19
C ASN A 10 50.73 10.11 6.78
N GLN A 11 50.83 11.39 7.15
CA GLN A 11 49.69 12.14 7.69
C GLN A 11 48.66 12.46 6.60
N TRP A 12 49.12 12.79 5.39
CA TRP A 12 48.23 13.01 4.24
C TRP A 12 47.49 11.73 3.85
N VAL A 13 48.19 10.59 3.70
CA VAL A 13 47.55 9.30 3.40
C VAL A 13 46.52 8.93 4.47
N ARG A 14 46.85 9.07 5.77
CA ARG A 14 45.90 8.80 6.85
C ARG A 14 44.67 9.70 6.78
N ARG A 15 44.85 11.00 6.56
CA ARG A 15 43.73 11.96 6.43
C ARG A 15 42.87 11.67 5.21
N SER A 16 43.48 11.35 4.07
CA SER A 16 42.77 11.00 2.84
C SER A 16 41.96 9.71 3.00
N LEU A 17 42.51 8.68 3.67
CA LEU A 17 41.78 7.45 3.96
C LEU A 17 40.58 7.69 4.88
N VAL A 18 40.74 8.50 5.93
CA VAL A 18 39.63 8.89 6.83
C VAL A 18 38.58 9.70 6.07
N ALA A 19 38.99 10.68 5.28
CA ALA A 19 38.07 11.48 4.47
C ALA A 19 37.31 10.62 3.45
N ALA A 20 37.99 9.69 2.78
CA ALA A 20 37.37 8.75 1.86
C ALA A 20 36.35 7.84 2.58
N ALA A 21 36.67 7.35 3.77
CA ALA A 21 35.75 6.55 4.58
C ALA A 21 34.50 7.37 4.99
N ILE A 22 34.68 8.61 5.44
CA ILE A 22 33.56 9.49 5.81
C ILE A 22 32.68 9.80 4.59
N LEU A 23 33.29 10.14 3.45
CA LEU A 23 32.55 10.40 2.21
C LEU A 23 31.82 9.16 1.71
N GLY A 24 32.45 7.98 1.80
CA GLY A 24 31.84 6.70 1.44
C GLY A 24 30.62 6.38 2.31
N ILE A 25 30.75 6.51 3.63
CA ILE A 25 29.62 6.33 4.56
C ILE A 25 28.52 7.34 4.26
N GLY A 26 28.87 8.63 4.12
CA GLY A 26 27.92 9.70 3.82
C GLY A 26 27.16 9.43 2.52
N PHE A 27 27.85 9.01 1.46
CA PHE A 27 27.23 8.65 0.19
C PHE A 27 26.25 7.48 0.34
N VAL A 28 26.67 6.39 0.99
CA VAL A 28 25.79 5.23 1.24
C VAL A 28 24.56 5.62 2.06
N THR A 29 24.72 6.45 3.09
CA THR A 29 23.61 6.95 3.90
C THR A 29 22.63 7.79 3.08
N VAL A 30 23.12 8.74 2.28
CA VAL A 30 22.26 9.58 1.43
C VAL A 30 21.50 8.74 0.42
N VAL A 31 22.17 7.79 -0.23
CA VAL A 31 21.54 6.87 -1.18
C VAL A 31 20.47 6.02 -0.48
N ALA A 32 20.77 5.45 0.68
CA ALA A 32 19.81 4.67 1.45
C ALA A 32 18.60 5.49 1.89
N MET A 33 18.79 6.73 2.34
CA MET A 33 17.72 7.66 2.70
C MET A 33 16.85 8.00 1.48
N TRP A 34 17.45 8.28 0.33
CA TRP A 34 16.72 8.53 -0.91
C TRP A 34 15.83 7.35 -1.29
N PHE A 35 16.39 6.13 -1.33
CA PHE A 35 15.64 4.93 -1.67
C PHE A 35 14.51 4.65 -0.68
N ARG A 36 14.68 4.93 0.62
CA ARG A 36 13.65 4.76 1.65
C ARG A 36 12.63 5.89 1.72
N SER A 37 12.87 7.00 1.02
CA SER A 37 11.97 8.15 1.07
C SER A 37 10.62 7.90 0.36
N PRO A 38 9.56 8.63 0.76
CA PRO A 38 8.29 8.66 0.04
C PRO A 38 8.44 9.07 -1.43
N TYR A 39 9.45 9.88 -1.77
CA TYR A 39 9.75 10.30 -3.14
C TYR A 39 10.04 9.12 -4.06
N SER A 40 10.85 8.14 -3.61
CA SER A 40 11.16 6.94 -4.39
C SER A 40 9.99 5.95 -4.48
N THR A 41 9.13 5.92 -3.45
CA THR A 41 8.04 4.93 -3.35
C THR A 41 6.69 5.44 -3.85
N TRP A 42 6.57 6.73 -4.14
CA TRP A 42 5.32 7.40 -4.50
C TRP A 42 4.22 7.28 -3.43
N VAL A 43 4.64 7.17 -2.17
CA VAL A 43 3.73 7.17 -1.01
C VAL A 43 3.18 8.59 -0.81
N HIS A 44 1.88 8.70 -0.54
CA HIS A 44 1.11 9.95 -0.43
C HIS A 44 1.04 10.80 -1.70
N ILE A 45 1.43 10.26 -2.86
CA ILE A 45 1.28 10.93 -4.15
C ILE A 45 0.08 10.33 -4.89
N ALA A 46 -0.96 11.13 -5.09
CA ALA A 46 -2.13 10.73 -5.86
C ALA A 46 -1.80 10.64 -7.35
N ARG A 47 -2.26 9.58 -8.02
CA ARG A 47 -2.13 9.44 -9.47
C ARG A 47 -3.36 9.98 -10.17
N ALA A 48 -3.16 10.83 -11.18
CA ALA A 48 -4.25 11.33 -12.01
C ALA A 48 -4.94 10.20 -12.77
N GLN A 49 -6.24 10.03 -12.50
CA GLN A 49 -7.12 9.07 -13.16
C GLN A 49 -7.88 9.75 -14.30
N ASN A 50 -8.41 8.96 -15.25
CA ASN A 50 -9.25 9.49 -16.33
C ASN A 50 -10.56 10.07 -15.79
N VAL A 51 -11.09 9.46 -14.72
CA VAL A 51 -12.21 9.97 -13.93
C VAL A 51 -11.69 10.17 -12.51
N PRO A 52 -11.75 11.39 -11.94
CA PRO A 52 -11.27 11.66 -10.58
C PRO A 52 -12.25 11.08 -9.55
N PHE A 53 -12.20 9.77 -9.35
CA PHE A 53 -13.08 9.07 -8.40
C PHE A 53 -12.70 9.40 -6.96
N SER A 54 -13.66 9.96 -6.21
CA SER A 54 -13.52 10.30 -4.80
C SER A 54 -13.99 9.18 -3.90
N HIS A 55 -13.04 8.48 -3.25
CA HIS A 55 -13.39 7.50 -2.21
C HIS A 55 -14.00 8.21 -1.00
N LYS A 56 -13.56 9.43 -0.69
CA LYS A 56 -14.15 10.23 0.37
C LYS A 56 -15.65 10.45 0.21
N HIS A 57 -16.06 10.84 -0.99
CA HIS A 57 -17.48 11.04 -1.24
C HIS A 57 -18.28 9.72 -1.12
N HIS A 58 -17.77 8.63 -1.69
CA HIS A 58 -18.53 7.39 -1.77
C HIS A 58 -18.51 6.58 -0.46
N ALA A 59 -17.37 6.45 0.20
CA ALA A 59 -17.21 5.58 1.37
C ALA A 59 -17.50 6.30 2.69
N ASP A 60 -17.09 7.56 2.85
CA ASP A 60 -17.29 8.31 4.10
C ASP A 60 -18.62 9.07 4.08
N GLU A 61 -18.80 10.00 3.13
CA GLU A 61 -19.97 10.88 3.11
C GLU A 61 -21.28 10.13 2.79
N LEU A 62 -21.23 9.12 1.92
CA LEU A 62 -22.39 8.30 1.55
C LEU A 62 -22.46 6.95 2.28
N GLY A 63 -21.41 6.56 3.02
CA GLY A 63 -21.38 5.31 3.77
C GLY A 63 -21.42 4.03 2.94
N ILE A 64 -20.97 4.06 1.68
CA ILE A 64 -20.96 2.87 0.81
C ILE A 64 -19.86 1.92 1.29
N ASP A 65 -20.25 0.68 1.63
CA ASP A 65 -19.32 -0.39 2.02
C ASP A 65 -18.32 -0.70 0.89
N CYS A 66 -17.06 -0.89 1.25
CA CYS A 66 -15.96 -1.18 0.33
C CYS A 66 -16.27 -2.33 -0.65
N ARG A 67 -17.00 -3.36 -0.19
CA ARG A 67 -17.33 -4.57 -0.95
C ARG A 67 -18.38 -4.34 -2.03
N PHE A 68 -19.12 -3.23 -1.97
CA PHE A 68 -20.06 -2.87 -3.04
C PHE A 68 -19.33 -2.73 -4.38
N CYS A 69 -18.15 -2.12 -4.36
CA CYS A 69 -17.30 -1.95 -5.54
C CYS A 69 -16.21 -3.03 -5.66
N HIS A 70 -15.59 -3.43 -4.54
CA HIS A 70 -14.51 -4.41 -4.49
C HIS A 70 -15.02 -5.80 -4.09
N THR A 71 -15.92 -6.34 -4.91
CA THR A 71 -16.74 -7.51 -4.59
C THR A 71 -15.96 -8.81 -4.40
N SER A 72 -14.75 -8.92 -4.97
CA SER A 72 -13.94 -10.13 -4.90
C SER A 72 -12.89 -10.11 -3.78
N ALA A 73 -12.77 -9.01 -3.04
CA ALA A 73 -11.77 -8.84 -1.99
C ALA A 73 -11.73 -10.02 -1.00
N GLU A 74 -12.88 -10.44 -0.48
CA GLU A 74 -12.98 -11.52 0.52
C GLU A 74 -12.71 -12.93 -0.03
N LYS A 75 -12.83 -13.12 -1.35
CA LYS A 75 -12.95 -14.45 -1.96
C LYS A 75 -11.84 -14.78 -2.95
N SER A 76 -11.09 -13.79 -3.40
CA SER A 76 -10.08 -13.94 -4.44
C SER A 76 -8.77 -13.29 -4.03
N ALA A 77 -7.70 -13.70 -4.73
CA ALA A 77 -6.42 -13.06 -4.61
C ALA A 77 -6.44 -11.60 -5.06
N TYR A 78 -7.34 -11.26 -5.99
CA TYR A 78 -7.53 -9.93 -6.52
C TYR A 78 -8.82 -9.31 -6.00
N ALA A 79 -8.74 -8.11 -5.39
CA ALA A 79 -9.91 -7.41 -4.86
C ALA A 79 -10.89 -6.88 -5.92
N GLY A 80 -10.48 -6.84 -7.18
CA GLY A 80 -11.31 -6.30 -8.25
C GLY A 80 -11.23 -4.77 -8.33
N ILE A 81 -11.40 -4.24 -9.54
CA ILE A 81 -11.80 -2.86 -9.78
C ILE A 81 -13.23 -2.94 -10.36
N PRO A 82 -14.18 -2.10 -9.90
CA PRO A 82 -15.56 -2.19 -10.35
C PRO A 82 -15.67 -2.02 -11.88
N SER A 83 -16.61 -2.75 -12.47
CA SER A 83 -17.00 -2.52 -13.85
C SER A 83 -17.71 -1.17 -14.00
N THR A 84 -17.83 -0.70 -15.25
CA THR A 84 -18.60 0.52 -15.54
C THR A 84 -20.07 0.39 -15.13
N GLU A 85 -20.63 -0.82 -15.19
CA GLU A 85 -22.00 -1.08 -14.77
C GLU A 85 -22.24 -0.69 -13.31
N THR A 86 -21.29 -0.99 -12.41
CA THR A 86 -21.40 -0.59 -10.99
C THR A 86 -21.56 0.93 -10.84
N CYS A 87 -20.83 1.71 -11.64
CA CYS A 87 -20.97 3.18 -11.64
C CYS A 87 -22.34 3.60 -12.17
N MET A 88 -22.82 2.95 -13.24
CA MET A 88 -24.06 3.28 -13.94
C MET A 88 -25.33 2.87 -13.17
N LYS A 89 -25.24 2.01 -12.15
CA LYS A 89 -26.35 1.72 -11.23
C LYS A 89 -26.95 2.99 -10.62
N CYS A 90 -26.10 4.00 -10.36
CA CYS A 90 -26.53 5.29 -9.85
C CYS A 90 -26.37 6.40 -10.91
N HIS A 91 -25.22 6.46 -11.59
CA HIS A 91 -24.89 7.56 -12.50
C HIS A 91 -25.65 7.57 -13.83
N SER A 92 -26.55 6.61 -14.04
CA SER A 92 -27.59 6.72 -15.08
C SER A 92 -28.64 7.79 -14.76
N VAL A 93 -28.81 8.16 -13.48
CA VAL A 93 -29.80 9.13 -13.01
C VAL A 93 -29.13 10.30 -12.30
N ILE A 94 -28.19 10.04 -11.39
CA ILE A 94 -27.54 11.08 -10.59
C ILE A 94 -26.29 11.64 -11.29
N TRP A 95 -26.17 12.97 -11.33
CA TRP A 95 -25.05 13.65 -12.00
C TRP A 95 -24.82 13.20 -13.45
N LYS A 96 -25.85 12.64 -14.09
CA LYS A 96 -25.76 11.97 -15.40
C LYS A 96 -25.15 12.83 -16.50
N ASP A 97 -25.32 14.15 -16.43
CA ASP A 97 -24.85 15.11 -17.44
C ASP A 97 -23.52 15.78 -17.06
N SER A 98 -22.90 15.39 -15.93
CA SER A 98 -21.62 15.94 -15.49
C SER A 98 -20.51 15.65 -16.51
N THR A 99 -19.74 16.66 -16.87
CA THR A 99 -18.62 16.51 -17.82
C THR A 99 -17.55 15.54 -17.31
N MET A 100 -17.32 15.50 -16.00
CA MET A 100 -16.34 14.59 -15.37
C MET A 100 -16.67 13.11 -15.56
N LEU A 101 -17.96 12.77 -15.74
CA LEU A 101 -18.41 11.39 -15.93
C LEU A 101 -18.46 10.96 -17.41
N GLU A 102 -18.02 11.81 -18.34
CA GLU A 102 -17.99 11.44 -19.77
C GLU A 102 -17.22 10.14 -20.04
N PRO A 103 -16.05 9.88 -19.43
CA PRO A 103 -15.37 8.60 -19.65
C PRO A 103 -16.17 7.39 -19.16
N VAL A 104 -16.97 7.54 -18.09
CA VAL A 104 -17.86 6.47 -17.58
C VAL A 104 -19.00 6.23 -18.57
N ARG A 105 -19.65 7.30 -19.05
CA ARG A 105 -20.72 7.21 -20.05
C ARG A 105 -20.24 6.60 -21.35
N GLU A 106 -19.06 7.01 -21.82
CA GLU A 106 -18.48 6.48 -23.05
C GLU A 106 -18.18 4.98 -22.93
N SER A 107 -17.59 4.56 -21.81
CA SER A 107 -17.40 3.14 -21.49
C SER A 107 -18.74 2.38 -21.50
N SER A 108 -19.80 2.99 -20.95
CA SER A 108 -21.14 2.40 -20.94
C SER A 108 -21.78 2.31 -22.33
N ARG A 109 -21.61 3.31 -23.20
CA ARG A 109 -22.17 3.33 -24.57
C ARG A 109 -21.47 2.36 -25.50
N THR A 110 -20.15 2.30 -25.41
CA THR A 110 -19.31 1.52 -26.35
C THR A 110 -18.99 0.11 -25.86
N GLY A 111 -19.21 -0.16 -24.57
CA GLY A 111 -18.79 -1.41 -23.92
C GLY A 111 -17.28 -1.52 -23.71
N LYS A 112 -16.48 -0.50 -24.09
CA LYS A 112 -15.03 -0.50 -23.89
C LYS A 112 -14.70 -0.20 -22.42
N PRO A 113 -14.06 -1.11 -21.67
CA PRO A 113 -13.80 -0.89 -20.25
C PRO A 113 -12.95 0.34 -19.96
N MET A 114 -13.24 1.01 -18.84
CA MET A 114 -12.40 2.09 -18.32
C MET A 114 -11.00 1.58 -17.97
N VAL A 115 -9.99 2.31 -18.44
CA VAL A 115 -8.59 2.05 -18.12
C VAL A 115 -8.20 2.83 -16.86
N TRP A 116 -8.10 2.12 -15.74
CA TRP A 116 -7.65 2.68 -14.46
C TRP A 116 -6.13 2.60 -14.33
N LYS A 117 -5.52 3.66 -13.78
CA LYS A 117 -4.12 3.60 -13.38
C LYS A 117 -4.03 3.02 -11.97
N ARG A 118 -3.50 1.80 -11.84
CA ARG A 118 -3.29 1.18 -10.53
C ARG A 118 -2.38 2.05 -9.66
N VAL A 119 -2.78 2.23 -8.40
CA VAL A 119 -1.99 2.98 -7.41
C VAL A 119 -1.12 2.05 -6.57
N HIS A 120 -1.70 0.95 -6.11
CA HIS A 120 -1.00 -0.17 -5.50
C HIS A 120 -0.72 -1.19 -6.61
N ASP A 121 0.54 -1.23 -7.04
CA ASP A 121 1.01 -2.09 -8.12
C ASP A 121 2.26 -2.79 -7.62
N LEU A 122 2.11 -4.08 -7.28
CA LEU A 122 3.22 -4.94 -6.88
C LEU A 122 3.87 -5.51 -8.14
N PRO A 123 5.17 -5.82 -8.11
CA PRO A 123 5.83 -6.48 -9.23
C PRO A 123 5.16 -7.81 -9.60
N ASP A 124 5.14 -8.16 -10.88
CA ASP A 124 4.44 -9.36 -11.38
C ASP A 124 4.99 -10.69 -10.81
N HIS A 125 6.23 -10.70 -10.31
CA HIS A 125 6.83 -11.85 -9.61
C HIS A 125 6.41 -11.97 -8.14
N VAL A 126 5.43 -11.16 -7.71
CA VAL A 126 4.83 -11.19 -6.38
C VAL A 126 3.36 -11.59 -6.51
N TYR A 127 3.06 -12.80 -6.07
CA TYR A 127 1.69 -13.24 -5.84
C TYR A 127 1.20 -12.71 -4.49
N PHE A 128 0.18 -11.86 -4.53
CA PHE A 128 -0.51 -11.36 -3.34
C PHE A 128 -1.97 -11.82 -3.37
N ASP A 129 -2.48 -12.27 -2.23
CA ASP A 129 -3.84 -12.80 -2.11
C ASP A 129 -4.68 -11.99 -1.11
N HIS A 130 -5.69 -11.24 -1.55
CA HIS A 130 -6.52 -10.44 -0.64
C HIS A 130 -7.32 -11.32 0.34
N SER A 131 -7.89 -12.42 -0.16
CA SER A 131 -8.82 -13.26 0.61
C SER A 131 -8.20 -13.80 1.88
N ILE A 132 -6.95 -14.29 1.84
CA ILE A 132 -6.28 -14.83 3.02
C ILE A 132 -6.06 -13.76 4.10
N HIS A 133 -5.74 -12.53 3.71
CA HIS A 133 -5.49 -11.45 4.68
C HIS A 133 -6.80 -11.04 5.37
N LEU A 134 -7.87 -10.83 4.60
CA LEU A 134 -9.16 -10.43 5.14
C LEU A 134 -9.77 -11.52 6.03
N ASN A 135 -9.70 -12.79 5.59
CA ASN A 135 -10.20 -13.94 6.36
C ASN A 135 -9.37 -14.20 7.64
N LYS A 136 -8.15 -13.67 7.72
CA LYS A 136 -7.32 -13.70 8.94
C LYS A 136 -7.50 -12.47 9.82
N GLY A 137 -8.43 -11.56 9.50
CA GLY A 137 -8.72 -10.39 10.33
C GLY A 137 -7.82 -9.18 10.09
N ILE A 138 -7.16 -9.10 8.92
CA ILE A 138 -6.37 -7.93 8.53
C ILE A 138 -7.26 -6.93 7.80
N ALA A 139 -7.45 -5.74 8.37
CA ALA A 139 -8.29 -4.70 7.81
C ALA A 139 -7.69 -4.00 6.58
N CYS A 140 -8.56 -3.46 5.70
CA CYS A 140 -8.15 -2.69 4.53
C CYS A 140 -7.26 -1.50 4.90
N VAL A 141 -7.59 -0.81 5.99
CA VAL A 141 -6.86 0.37 6.49
C VAL A 141 -5.41 0.07 6.88
N SER A 142 -5.12 -1.16 7.32
CA SER A 142 -3.77 -1.55 7.71
C SER A 142 -2.78 -1.45 6.53
N CYS A 143 -3.26 -1.75 5.31
CA CYS A 143 -2.45 -1.73 4.08
C CYS A 143 -2.67 -0.46 3.25
N HIS A 144 -3.93 -0.03 3.10
CA HIS A 144 -4.30 1.07 2.20
C HIS A 144 -4.44 2.43 2.90
N GLY A 145 -4.44 2.48 4.24
CA GLY A 145 -4.74 3.67 5.01
C GLY A 145 -6.23 4.02 5.03
N GLN A 146 -6.56 5.22 5.51
CA GLN A 146 -7.93 5.75 5.54
C GLN A 146 -8.38 6.15 4.14
N VAL A 147 -8.67 5.16 3.29
CA VAL A 147 -9.14 5.36 1.90
C VAL A 147 -10.49 6.07 1.88
N ASP A 148 -11.33 5.82 2.88
CA ASP A 148 -12.56 6.56 3.15
C ASP A 148 -12.32 8.05 3.33
N GLN A 149 -11.11 8.49 3.70
CA GLN A 149 -10.78 9.92 3.82
C GLN A 149 -10.01 10.45 2.60
N MET A 150 -9.87 9.67 1.53
CA MET A 150 -9.10 10.05 0.33
C MET A 150 -10.01 10.54 -0.80
N PRO A 151 -9.99 11.84 -1.15
CA PRO A 151 -10.63 12.32 -2.37
C PRO A 151 -9.97 11.76 -3.63
N LEU A 152 -8.67 11.44 -3.57
CA LEU A 152 -7.96 10.73 -4.62
C LEU A 152 -7.07 9.68 -3.95
N VAL A 153 -7.18 8.44 -4.40
CA VAL A 153 -6.42 7.35 -3.79
C VAL A 153 -4.92 7.53 -4.03
N SER A 154 -4.14 7.35 -2.96
CA SER A 154 -2.69 7.34 -2.97
C SER A 154 -2.18 6.15 -2.16
N LYS A 155 -0.90 5.80 -2.32
CA LYS A 155 -0.29 4.78 -1.48
C LYS A 155 -0.13 5.31 -0.07
N SER A 156 -0.69 4.65 0.93
CA SER A 156 -0.44 4.96 2.35
C SER A 156 0.82 4.28 2.87
N LYS A 157 1.13 3.09 2.35
CA LYS A 157 2.29 2.27 2.72
C LYS A 157 3.17 2.04 1.51
N SER A 158 4.45 1.77 1.74
CA SER A 158 5.42 1.53 0.66
C SER A 158 5.15 0.22 -0.09
N LEU A 159 4.56 -0.76 0.58
CA LEU A 159 4.33 -2.13 0.11
C LEU A 159 5.59 -2.81 -0.45
N ARG A 160 6.77 -2.39 0.03
CA ARG A 160 8.02 -3.10 -0.25
C ARG A 160 8.09 -4.36 0.60
N MET A 161 8.91 -5.31 0.16
CA MET A 161 9.13 -6.58 0.87
C MET A 161 9.44 -6.39 2.36
N GLU A 162 10.26 -5.40 2.72
CA GLU A 162 10.57 -5.08 4.12
C GLU A 162 9.32 -4.80 4.96
N TRP A 163 8.39 -3.99 4.42
CA TRP A 163 7.13 -3.66 5.09
C TRP A 163 6.22 -4.88 5.23
N CYS A 164 6.11 -5.70 4.17
CA CYS A 164 5.35 -6.95 4.22
C CYS A 164 5.94 -7.88 5.28
N LEU A 165 7.26 -8.08 5.29
CA LEU A 165 7.95 -8.95 6.24
C LEU A 165 7.87 -8.45 7.68
N GLU A 166 7.86 -7.14 7.91
CA GLU A 166 7.64 -6.57 9.23
C GLU A 166 6.28 -7.02 9.81
N CYS A 167 5.23 -6.94 8.99
CA CYS A 167 3.90 -7.44 9.35
C CYS A 167 3.90 -8.96 9.49
N HIS A 168 4.42 -9.70 8.53
CA HIS A 168 4.42 -11.17 8.55
C HIS A 168 5.24 -11.77 9.70
N ARG A 169 6.26 -11.07 10.22
CA ARG A 169 7.00 -11.49 11.42
C ARG A 169 6.19 -11.33 12.70
N ASN A 170 5.29 -10.35 12.77
CA ASN A 170 4.47 -10.04 13.95
C ASN A 170 3.01 -9.75 13.56
N PRO A 171 2.30 -10.72 12.95
CA PRO A 171 1.00 -10.47 12.33
C PRO A 171 -0.09 -10.14 13.34
N GLU A 172 0.02 -10.63 14.57
CA GLU A 172 -0.90 -10.38 15.69
C GLU A 172 -1.19 -8.89 15.91
N LYS A 173 -0.21 -8.01 15.71
CA LYS A 173 -0.33 -6.56 15.94
C LYS A 173 -1.33 -5.86 15.02
N ASN A 174 -1.71 -6.51 13.92
CA ASN A 174 -2.58 -5.94 12.88
C ASN A 174 -3.96 -6.59 12.85
N LEU A 175 -4.24 -7.55 13.75
CA LEU A 175 -5.49 -8.28 13.78
C LEU A 175 -6.62 -7.43 14.37
N ARG A 176 -7.82 -7.62 13.80
CA ARG A 176 -9.10 -7.10 14.27
C ARG A 176 -10.17 -8.19 14.19
N PRO A 177 -11.30 -8.04 14.91
CA PRO A 177 -12.46 -8.90 14.72
C PRO A 177 -12.91 -8.89 13.25
N SER A 178 -13.42 -10.02 12.77
CA SER A 178 -13.87 -10.22 11.38
C SER A 178 -14.92 -9.19 10.96
N GLU A 179 -15.75 -8.78 11.91
CA GLU A 179 -16.84 -7.83 11.74
C GLU A 179 -16.31 -6.40 11.52
N GLU A 180 -15.07 -6.13 11.92
CA GLU A 180 -14.43 -4.81 11.91
C GLU A 180 -13.36 -4.68 10.81
N VAL A 181 -13.17 -5.71 9.98
CA VAL A 181 -12.18 -5.73 8.90
C VAL A 181 -12.45 -4.64 7.86
N PHE A 182 -13.73 -4.38 7.57
CA PHE A 182 -14.19 -3.39 6.60
C PHE A 182 -14.59 -2.06 7.23
N ASN A 183 -14.53 -1.94 8.56
CA ASN A 183 -14.85 -0.69 9.24
C ASN A 183 -13.60 0.22 9.29
N PRO A 184 -13.55 1.32 8.51
CA PRO A 184 -12.42 2.23 8.54
C PRO A 184 -12.32 3.02 9.85
N ASN A 185 -13.43 3.14 10.57
CA ASN A 185 -13.58 3.93 11.79
C ASN A 185 -13.54 3.06 13.06
N TRP A 186 -13.00 1.85 12.96
CA TRP A 186 -12.85 0.96 14.12
C TRP A 186 -12.00 1.61 15.21
N LYS A 187 -12.59 1.72 16.41
CA LYS A 187 -11.90 2.22 17.60
C LYS A 187 -11.16 1.07 18.27
N THR A 188 -9.87 1.24 18.47
CA THR A 188 -9.04 0.27 19.18
C THR A 188 -9.50 0.16 20.63
N PRO A 189 -9.85 -1.04 21.13
CA PRO A 189 -10.22 -1.23 22.51
C PRO A 189 -8.99 -1.15 23.43
N ASP A 190 -9.20 -0.87 24.71
CA ASP A 190 -8.12 -0.71 25.71
C ASP A 190 -7.31 -2.01 25.89
N ASP A 191 -7.95 -3.16 25.73
CA ASP A 191 -7.38 -4.50 25.87
C ASP A 191 -6.86 -5.10 24.54
N LEU A 192 -6.55 -4.24 23.55
CA LEU A 192 -6.15 -4.63 22.19
C LEU A 192 -5.15 -5.79 22.14
N LYS A 193 -4.13 -5.78 23.00
CA LYS A 193 -3.09 -6.84 23.01
C LYS A 193 -3.66 -8.21 23.37
N GLU A 194 -4.55 -8.27 24.35
CA GLU A 194 -5.18 -9.54 24.76
C GLU A 194 -6.19 -10.00 23.70
N LEU A 195 -6.98 -9.07 23.16
CA LEU A 195 -7.84 -9.35 22.01
C LEU A 195 -7.05 -9.93 20.83
N GLN A 196 -5.93 -9.32 20.46
CA GLN A 196 -5.08 -9.78 19.36
C GLN A 196 -4.50 -11.17 19.60
N LYS A 197 -4.13 -11.52 20.83
CA LYS A 197 -3.70 -12.88 21.18
C LYS A 197 -4.84 -13.90 21.01
N VAL A 198 -6.06 -13.54 21.42
CA VAL A 198 -7.24 -14.38 21.23
C VAL A 198 -7.55 -14.56 19.75
N LEU A 199 -7.53 -13.48 18.97
CA LEU A 199 -7.76 -13.49 17.52
C LEU A 199 -6.69 -14.29 16.78
N ALA A 200 -5.42 -14.16 17.15
CA ALA A 200 -4.33 -14.92 16.54
C ALA A 200 -4.55 -16.44 16.68
N LYS A 201 -5.02 -16.88 17.87
CA LYS A 201 -5.41 -18.28 18.10
C LYS A 201 -6.67 -18.66 17.32
N LYS A 202 -7.73 -17.86 17.41
CA LYS A 202 -9.02 -18.10 16.74
C LYS A 202 -8.87 -18.23 15.22
N TYR A 203 -8.05 -17.37 14.62
CA TYR A 203 -7.83 -17.34 13.18
C TYR A 203 -6.66 -18.22 12.73
N HIS A 204 -5.99 -18.94 13.63
CA HIS A 204 -4.81 -19.75 13.31
C HIS A 204 -3.78 -18.95 12.48
N VAL A 205 -3.42 -17.77 12.98
CA VAL A 205 -2.47 -16.88 12.32
C VAL A 205 -1.06 -17.40 12.55
N GLN A 206 -0.26 -17.44 11.49
CA GLN A 206 1.12 -17.90 11.52
C GLN A 206 2.02 -16.85 10.89
N SER A 207 3.26 -16.81 11.35
CA SER A 207 4.32 -16.05 10.69
C SER A 207 4.72 -16.75 9.39
N VAL A 208 4.73 -15.99 8.29
CA VAL A 208 5.03 -16.51 6.95
C VAL A 208 6.11 -15.64 6.31
N THR A 209 7.34 -16.15 6.26
CA THR A 209 8.51 -15.38 5.82
C THR A 209 9.36 -16.11 4.78
N HIS A 210 8.89 -17.25 4.29
CA HIS A 210 9.56 -18.03 3.24
C HIS A 210 9.20 -17.52 1.84
N CYS A 211 10.13 -17.65 0.88
CA CYS A 211 10.00 -17.05 -0.44
C CYS A 211 8.78 -17.55 -1.24
N ASN A 212 8.47 -18.84 -1.18
CA ASN A 212 7.37 -19.47 -1.92
C ASN A 212 5.97 -19.03 -1.46
N ALA A 213 5.86 -18.25 -0.38
CA ALA A 213 4.60 -17.64 0.02
C ALA A 213 4.15 -16.55 -0.96
N CYS A 214 5.12 -15.82 -1.52
CA CYS A 214 4.86 -14.62 -2.33
C CYS A 214 5.52 -14.70 -3.72
N HIS A 215 6.62 -15.43 -3.87
CA HIS A 215 7.37 -15.54 -5.12
C HIS A 215 7.13 -16.91 -5.75
N ARG A 216 6.23 -16.96 -6.73
CA ARG A 216 5.83 -18.18 -7.44
C ARG A 216 5.47 -17.88 -8.89
#